data_AF-A0A2G8JCA1-F1
#
_entry.id   AF-A0A2G8JCA1-F1
#
_cell.length_a   1.000
_cell.length_b   1.000
_cell.length_c   1.000
_cell.angle_alpha   90.00
_cell.angle_beta   90.00
_cell.angle_gamma   90.00
#
_symmetry.space_group_name_H-M   'P 1'
#
loop_
_entity.id
_entity.type
_entity.pdbx_description
1 polymer ?
#
loop_
_entity_poly.entity_id
_entity_poly.type
_entity_poly.pdbx_seq_one_letter_code
_entity_poly.pdbx_strand_id
1 'polypeptide(L)'
;MESTVSARFMLSLKIYTQPGHLSCLRFDISIPGVSSFYDLYMEVLSQYEAVSFGDHLFANYTLLPLQQRFGPRYKLALWMEKTEILHALNLPITKCLIPMETLLVPHETDLALLRAYLSALASASVIRQRAPLMYLIAVHHLNHFLFNEDGERSERVSQFKMIIAKQLQVVQTSPNPRKTWRYHLLFYKSCNPSAPDGFEMYEELPEERGMTLKHILPT
;
A
#
# COMPACT_ATOMS: atom_id res chain seq x y z
N MET A 1 32.84 6.94 -6.77
CA MET A 1 32.32 8.14 -6.08
C MET A 1 30.83 8.01 -5.80
N GLU A 2 30.02 7.56 -6.75
CA GLU A 2 28.59 7.19 -6.52
C GLU A 2 28.39 6.13 -5.41
N SER A 3 29.29 5.16 -5.29
CA SER A 3 29.21 4.11 -4.27
C SER A 3 29.28 4.62 -2.83
N THR A 4 30.07 5.67 -2.57
CA THR A 4 30.23 6.25 -1.23
C THR A 4 29.01 7.08 -0.83
N VAL A 5 28.43 7.81 -1.78
CA VAL A 5 27.23 8.63 -1.55
C VAL A 5 26.01 7.75 -1.32
N SER A 6 25.80 6.74 -2.17
CA SER A 6 24.73 5.75 -1.99
C SER A 6 24.87 4.99 -0.66
N ALA A 7 26.09 4.61 -0.27
CA ALA A 7 26.32 3.97 1.04
C ALA A 7 25.97 4.89 2.22
N ARG A 8 26.26 6.20 2.13
CA ARG A 8 25.88 7.19 3.16
C ARG A 8 24.37 7.33 3.26
N PHE A 9 23.67 7.46 2.13
CA PHE A 9 22.20 7.52 2.12
C PHE A 9 21.57 6.23 2.66
N MET A 10 22.12 5.06 2.32
CA MET A 10 21.65 3.79 2.86
C MET A 10 21.86 3.71 4.38
N LEU A 11 23.02 4.13 4.87
CA LEU A 11 23.32 4.13 6.30
C LEU A 11 22.38 5.08 7.05
N SER A 12 22.21 6.31 6.56
CA SER A 12 21.27 7.27 7.13
C SER A 12 19.86 6.70 7.21
N LEU A 13 19.37 6.13 6.10
CA LEU A 13 18.04 5.54 6.07
C LEU A 13 17.90 4.39 7.07
N LYS A 14 18.87 3.48 7.14
CA LYS A 14 18.87 2.38 8.12
C LYS A 14 18.87 2.86 9.58
N ILE A 15 19.50 3.99 9.87
CA ILE A 15 19.48 4.63 11.20
C ILE A 15 18.08 5.18 11.48
N TYR A 16 17.51 5.93 10.54
CA TYR A 16 16.20 6.57 10.70
C TYR A 16 15.02 5.59 10.63
N THR A 17 15.20 4.39 10.08
CA THR A 17 14.18 3.33 10.11
C THR A 17 14.24 2.44 11.34
N GLN A 18 15.20 2.66 12.26
CA GLN A 18 15.16 2.01 13.57
C GLN A 18 13.95 2.49 14.38
N PRO A 19 13.26 1.63 15.16
CA PRO A 19 12.01 1.98 15.83
C PRO A 19 12.02 3.31 16.60
N GLY A 20 13.08 3.58 17.38
CA GLY A 20 13.20 4.80 18.18
C GLY A 20 13.42 6.09 17.37
N HIS A 21 14.11 6.02 16.23
CA HIS A 21 14.29 7.19 15.35
C HIS A 21 13.10 7.37 14.42
N LEU A 22 12.52 6.26 13.96
CA LEU A 22 11.38 6.26 13.06
C LEU A 22 10.20 6.95 13.72
N SER A 23 9.93 6.69 15.00
CA SER A 23 8.88 7.38 15.77
C SER A 23 9.09 8.89 15.89
N CYS A 24 10.32 9.37 15.79
CA CYS A 24 10.66 10.78 15.91
C CYS A 24 10.55 11.56 14.58
N LEU A 25 10.37 10.88 13.43
CA LEU A 25 10.20 11.58 12.16
C LEU A 25 8.90 12.40 12.17
N ARG A 26 9.00 13.64 11.69
CA ARG A 26 7.93 14.63 11.65
C ARG A 26 7.96 15.32 10.29
N PHE A 27 6.83 15.35 9.60
CA PHE A 27 6.67 15.95 8.27
C PHE A 27 5.84 17.24 8.28
N ASP A 28 5.47 17.68 9.47
CA ASP A 28 4.72 18.90 9.77
C ASP A 28 5.62 20.05 10.26
N ILE A 29 6.93 19.82 10.38
CA ILE A 29 7.90 20.84 10.78
C ILE A 29 8.23 21.73 9.57
N SER A 30 8.19 23.06 9.79
CA SER A 30 8.62 24.03 8.78
C SER A 30 10.13 23.91 8.54
N ILE A 31 10.53 23.80 7.27
CA ILE A 31 11.93 23.72 6.87
C ILE A 31 12.30 25.07 6.24
N PRO A 32 13.34 25.78 6.73
CA PRO A 32 13.77 27.05 6.15
C PRO A 32 14.06 26.92 4.65
N GLY A 33 13.46 27.80 3.84
CA GLY A 33 13.60 27.78 2.38
C GLY A 33 12.68 26.81 1.64
N VAL A 34 11.81 26.08 2.34
CA VAL A 34 10.81 25.18 1.75
C VAL A 34 9.42 25.67 2.14
N SER A 35 8.52 25.85 1.16
CA SER A 35 7.15 26.31 1.38
C SER A 35 6.34 25.36 2.26
N SER A 36 6.42 24.05 1.98
CA SER A 36 5.87 22.99 2.81
C SER A 36 6.59 21.66 2.55
N PHE A 37 6.58 20.76 3.53
CA PHE A 37 7.09 19.40 3.28
C PHE A 37 6.32 18.67 2.18
N TYR A 38 5.05 19.01 1.97
CA TYR A 38 4.26 18.43 0.88
C TYR A 38 4.82 18.80 -0.49
N ASP A 39 5.17 20.06 -0.71
CA ASP A 39 5.74 20.50 -1.98
C ASP A 39 7.10 19.81 -2.19
N LEU A 40 7.92 19.73 -1.14
CA LEU A 40 9.15 18.94 -1.15
C LEU A 40 8.89 17.47 -1.49
N TYR A 41 7.85 16.86 -0.92
CA TYR A 41 7.51 15.47 -1.20
C TYR A 41 7.10 15.27 -2.66
N MET A 42 6.31 16.18 -3.23
CA MET A 42 5.93 16.14 -4.64
C MET A 42 7.15 16.26 -5.58
N GLU A 43 8.11 17.09 -5.22
CA GLU A 43 9.40 17.17 -5.93
C GLU A 43 10.19 15.85 -5.80
N VAL A 44 10.26 15.26 -4.60
CA VAL A 44 10.93 13.97 -4.38
C VAL A 44 10.29 12.86 -5.22
N LEU A 45 8.96 12.81 -5.30
CA LEU A 45 8.24 11.86 -6.16
C LEU A 45 8.55 12.10 -7.65
N SER A 46 8.57 13.36 -8.08
CA SER A 46 8.89 13.73 -9.47
C SER A 46 10.34 13.40 -9.85
N GLN A 47 11.28 13.59 -8.92
CA GLN A 47 12.68 13.21 -9.13
C GLN A 47 12.86 11.69 -9.22
N TYR A 48 12.15 10.93 -8.38
CA TYR A 48 12.16 9.47 -8.48
C TYR A 48 11.67 8.99 -9.85
N GLU A 49 10.54 9.55 -10.29
CA GLU A 49 9.92 9.27 -11.58
C GLU A 49 10.86 9.61 -12.75
N ALA A 50 11.55 10.76 -12.71
CA ALA A 50 12.35 11.26 -13.82
C ALA A 50 13.71 10.58 -13.96
N VAL A 51 14.42 10.32 -12.86
CA VAL A 51 15.86 9.95 -12.91
C VAL A 51 16.26 8.78 -12.02
N SER A 52 15.33 8.17 -11.29
CA SER A 52 15.64 7.07 -10.35
C SER A 52 14.64 5.92 -10.42
N PHE A 53 14.03 5.73 -11.59
CA PHE A 53 13.11 4.63 -11.86
C PHE A 53 13.73 3.28 -11.45
N GLY A 54 13.07 2.58 -10.52
CA GLY A 54 13.53 1.28 -10.02
C GLY A 54 14.71 1.33 -9.03
N ASP A 55 15.21 2.51 -8.63
CA ASP A 55 16.22 2.61 -7.58
C ASP A 55 15.57 2.25 -6.23
N HIS A 56 15.98 1.12 -5.65
CA HIS A 56 15.39 0.63 -4.40
C HIS A 56 15.70 1.54 -3.20
N LEU A 57 16.85 2.22 -3.17
CA LEU A 57 17.21 3.09 -2.06
C LEU A 57 16.35 4.35 -2.08
N PHE A 58 16.23 4.99 -3.24
CA PHE A 58 15.36 6.15 -3.43
C PHE A 58 13.90 5.76 -3.16
N ALA A 59 13.42 4.63 -3.69
CA ALA A 59 12.07 4.14 -3.41
C ALA A 59 11.79 4.05 -1.90
N ASN A 60 12.74 3.62 -1.08
CA ASN A 60 12.52 3.61 0.36
C ASN A 60 12.38 5.02 0.98
N TYR A 61 13.02 6.04 0.43
CA TYR A 61 12.80 7.43 0.87
C TYR A 61 11.38 7.92 0.55
N THR A 62 10.83 7.55 -0.62
CA THR A 62 9.46 7.94 -1.00
C THR A 62 8.39 7.30 -0.11
N LEU A 63 8.70 6.18 0.52
CA LEU A 63 7.81 5.44 1.42
C LEU A 63 7.77 6.00 2.85
N LEU A 64 8.76 6.79 3.29
CA LEU A 64 8.81 7.29 4.67
C LEU A 64 7.55 8.06 5.09
N PRO A 65 6.95 8.93 4.25
CA PRO A 65 5.71 9.64 4.57
C PRO A 65 4.45 8.78 4.46
N LEU A 66 4.55 7.54 3.98
CA LEU A 66 3.41 6.64 3.79
C LEU A 66 3.08 5.78 5.03
N GLN A 67 3.83 5.92 6.12
CA GLN A 67 3.51 5.23 7.37
C GLN A 67 2.11 5.59 7.85
N GLN A 68 1.38 4.63 8.38
CA GLN A 68 -0.03 4.78 8.77
C GLN A 68 -0.26 5.75 9.93
N ARG A 69 0.79 6.07 10.70
CA ARG A 69 0.73 7.13 11.73
C ARG A 69 0.58 8.53 11.15
N PHE A 70 0.89 8.72 9.87
CA PHE A 70 0.68 9.99 9.18
C PHE A 70 -0.69 10.00 8.49
N GLY A 71 -1.26 11.21 8.39
CA GLY A 71 -2.54 11.41 7.72
C GLY A 71 -2.51 11.00 6.23
N PRO A 72 -3.68 10.93 5.59
CA PRO A 72 -3.81 10.40 4.22
C PRO A 72 -3.11 11.26 3.15
N ARG A 73 -2.77 12.51 3.45
CA ARG A 73 -2.24 13.50 2.50
C ARG A 73 -1.10 12.96 1.61
N TYR A 74 -0.05 12.39 2.18
CA TYR A 74 1.09 11.88 1.40
C TYR A 74 0.77 10.57 0.66
N LYS A 75 -0.07 9.74 1.26
CA LYS A 75 -0.58 8.52 0.62
C LYS A 75 -1.42 8.88 -0.62
N LEU A 76 -2.33 9.85 -0.52
CA LEU A 76 -3.13 10.33 -1.64
C LEU A 76 -2.28 10.98 -2.74
N ALA A 77 -1.24 11.75 -2.39
CA ALA A 77 -0.30 12.29 -3.37
C ALA A 77 0.32 11.18 -4.25
N LEU A 78 0.78 10.11 -3.63
CA LEU A 78 1.40 8.99 -4.35
C LEU A 78 0.37 8.11 -5.09
N TRP A 79 -0.78 7.84 -4.49
CA TRP A 79 -1.77 6.90 -5.01
C TRP A 79 -2.79 7.52 -5.98
N MET A 80 -2.95 8.85 -6.00
CA MET A 80 -3.90 9.55 -6.88
C MET A 80 -3.26 10.62 -7.77
N GLU A 81 -2.29 11.39 -7.27
CA GLU A 81 -1.70 12.49 -8.05
C GLU A 81 -0.51 12.03 -8.90
N LYS A 82 0.25 11.06 -8.40
CA LYS A 82 1.46 10.51 -9.04
C LYS A 82 1.30 9.05 -9.45
N THR A 83 0.17 8.67 -10.05
CA THR A 83 -0.14 7.25 -10.37
C THR A 83 0.92 6.56 -11.22
N GLU A 84 1.61 7.27 -12.11
CA GLU A 84 2.70 6.72 -12.94
C GLU A 84 3.87 6.20 -12.10
N ILE A 85 4.10 6.78 -10.92
CA ILE A 85 5.14 6.35 -9.98
C ILE A 85 4.87 4.96 -9.42
N LEU A 86 3.60 4.53 -9.36
CA LEU A 86 3.22 3.25 -8.77
C LEU A 86 3.84 2.08 -9.55
N HIS A 87 3.96 2.23 -10.87
CA HIS A 87 4.66 1.28 -11.72
C HIS A 87 6.18 1.33 -11.56
N ALA A 88 6.73 2.51 -11.26
CA ALA A 88 8.15 2.74 -11.07
C ALA A 88 8.66 2.18 -9.73
N LEU A 89 7.79 2.15 -8.71
CA LEU A 89 8.05 1.62 -7.37
C LEU A 89 8.10 0.08 -7.35
N ASN A 90 8.96 -0.51 -8.19
CA ASN A 90 9.27 -1.93 -8.20
C ASN A 90 10.21 -2.30 -7.05
N LEU A 91 9.84 -1.95 -5.82
CA LEU A 91 10.60 -2.29 -4.62
C LEU A 91 10.20 -3.69 -4.13
N PRO A 92 11.11 -4.69 -4.18
CA PRO A 92 10.85 -5.99 -3.57
C PRO A 92 10.62 -5.83 -2.07
N ILE A 93 9.70 -6.62 -1.52
CA ILE A 93 9.35 -6.56 -0.09
C ILE A 93 10.59 -6.83 0.79
N THR A 94 11.47 -7.73 0.36
CA THR A 94 12.76 -8.04 1.03
C THR A 94 13.79 -6.90 0.98
N LYS A 95 13.56 -5.87 0.17
CA LYS A 95 14.39 -4.66 0.06
C LYS A 95 13.75 -3.44 0.72
N CYS A 96 12.58 -3.60 1.34
CA CYS A 96 11.98 -2.55 2.15
C CYS A 96 12.79 -2.38 3.45
N LEU A 97 13.22 -1.15 3.70
CA LEU A 97 14.00 -0.76 4.87
C LEU A 97 13.11 -0.17 5.97
N ILE A 98 11.85 0.13 5.66
CA ILE A 98 10.85 0.58 6.61
C ILE A 98 10.17 -0.66 7.22
N PRO A 99 10.01 -0.73 8.56
CA PRO A 99 9.29 -1.82 9.19
C PRO A 99 7.86 -1.95 8.62
N MET A 100 7.51 -3.15 8.17
CA MET A 100 6.30 -3.37 7.37
C MET A 100 5.03 -3.02 8.14
N GLU A 101 5.04 -3.26 9.45
CA GLU A 101 3.97 -2.94 10.38
C GLU A 101 3.60 -1.45 10.32
N THR A 102 4.57 -0.56 10.11
CA THR A 102 4.31 0.89 10.05
C THR A 102 3.57 1.31 8.77
N LEU A 103 3.63 0.49 7.71
CA LEU A 103 2.91 0.72 6.45
C LEU A 103 1.52 0.06 6.45
N LEU A 104 1.30 -0.91 7.34
CA LEU A 104 0.10 -1.75 7.38
C LEU A 104 -0.79 -1.46 8.60
N VAL A 105 -0.26 -0.94 9.70
CA VAL A 105 -0.98 -0.73 10.97
C VAL A 105 -0.84 0.72 11.46
N PRO A 106 -1.94 1.40 11.83
CA PRO A 106 -3.34 0.91 11.81
C PRO A 106 -3.87 0.66 10.39
N HIS A 107 -4.90 -0.18 10.28
CA HIS A 107 -5.57 -0.45 9.01
C HIS A 107 -6.23 0.84 8.47
N GLU A 108 -6.17 1.04 7.16
CA GLU A 108 -6.66 2.25 6.52
C GLU A 108 -8.19 2.38 6.64
N THR A 109 -8.65 3.58 6.98
CA THR A 109 -10.07 3.92 7.12
C THR A 109 -10.50 5.04 6.18
N ASP A 110 -9.55 5.79 5.61
CA ASP A 110 -9.84 6.85 4.65
C ASP A 110 -10.41 6.27 3.35
N LEU A 111 -11.68 6.61 3.06
CA LEU A 111 -12.38 6.07 1.90
C LEU A 111 -11.80 6.54 0.57
N ALA A 112 -11.17 7.72 0.50
CA ALA A 112 -10.55 8.19 -0.75
C ALA A 112 -9.33 7.32 -1.06
N LEU A 113 -8.53 7.00 -0.06
CA LEU A 113 -7.35 6.17 -0.21
C LEU A 113 -7.68 4.70 -0.48
N LEU A 114 -8.68 4.14 0.21
CA LEU A 114 -9.16 2.78 -0.10
C LEU A 114 -9.72 2.68 -1.52
N ARG A 115 -10.41 3.72 -2.02
CA ARG A 115 -10.82 3.80 -3.43
C ARG A 115 -9.63 3.87 -4.38
N ALA A 116 -8.58 4.61 -4.02
CA ALA A 116 -7.34 4.64 -4.80
C ALA A 116 -6.67 3.26 -4.87
N TYR A 117 -6.62 2.51 -3.77
CA TYR A 117 -6.11 1.13 -3.76
C TYR A 117 -6.91 0.21 -4.67
N LEU A 118 -8.25 0.26 -4.58
CA LEU A 118 -9.11 -0.57 -5.43
C LEU A 118 -8.94 -0.20 -6.91
N SER A 119 -8.93 1.09 -7.21
CA SER A 119 -8.72 1.60 -8.57
C SER A 119 -7.39 1.11 -9.12
N ALA A 120 -6.31 1.19 -8.32
CA ALA A 120 -4.98 0.80 -8.76
C ALA A 120 -4.87 -0.70 -9.10
N LEU A 121 -5.51 -1.56 -8.30
CA LEU A 121 -5.60 -2.99 -8.58
C LEU A 121 -6.50 -3.28 -9.78
N ALA A 122 -7.65 -2.62 -9.89
CA ALA A 122 -8.64 -2.85 -10.94
C ALA A 122 -8.15 -2.39 -12.33
N SER A 123 -7.39 -1.29 -12.40
CA SER A 123 -6.79 -0.76 -13.63
C SER A 123 -5.47 -1.43 -13.99
N ALA A 124 -4.97 -2.34 -13.14
CA ALA A 124 -3.64 -2.94 -13.26
C ALA A 124 -2.49 -1.91 -13.25
N SER A 125 -2.70 -0.72 -12.67
CA SER A 125 -1.61 0.23 -12.40
C SER A 125 -0.67 -0.26 -11.30
N VAL A 126 -1.18 -1.11 -10.41
CA VAL A 126 -0.37 -1.85 -9.44
C VAL A 126 -0.58 -3.35 -9.66
N ILE A 127 0.48 -4.02 -10.13
CA ILE A 127 0.49 -5.49 -10.31
C ILE A 127 1.61 -6.12 -9.49
N ARG A 128 1.33 -7.31 -8.93
CA ARG A 128 2.22 -8.04 -8.03
C ARG A 128 3.65 -8.17 -8.55
N GLN A 129 3.82 -8.45 -9.83
CA GLN A 129 5.14 -8.71 -10.43
C GLN A 129 5.98 -7.43 -10.66
N ARG A 130 5.36 -6.25 -10.72
CA ARG A 130 6.04 -4.98 -11.00
C ARG A 130 6.06 -4.01 -9.83
N ALA A 131 5.15 -4.14 -8.88
CA ALA A 131 5.06 -3.28 -7.71
C ALA A 131 4.65 -4.10 -6.47
N PRO A 132 5.44 -5.12 -6.07
CA PRO A 132 5.03 -6.11 -5.08
C PRO A 132 4.71 -5.50 -3.71
N LEU A 133 5.47 -4.51 -3.26
CA LEU A 133 5.20 -3.83 -1.98
C LEU A 133 3.90 -3.00 -2.03
N MET A 134 3.71 -2.19 -3.08
CA MET A 134 2.50 -1.37 -3.24
C MET A 134 1.27 -2.27 -3.38
N TYR A 135 1.42 -3.39 -4.10
CA TYR A 135 0.41 -4.42 -4.26
C TYR A 135 -0.01 -5.02 -2.92
N LEU A 136 0.96 -5.39 -2.07
CA LEU A 136 0.70 -5.88 -0.71
C LEU A 136 -0.06 -4.85 0.12
N ILE A 137 0.37 -3.58 0.12
CA ILE A 137 -0.29 -2.50 0.87
C ILE A 137 -1.77 -2.37 0.46
N ALA A 138 -2.06 -2.33 -0.84
CA ALA A 138 -3.42 -2.23 -1.36
C ALA A 138 -4.28 -3.44 -0.96
N VAL A 139 -3.76 -4.66 -1.15
CA VAL A 139 -4.47 -5.90 -0.79
C VAL A 139 -4.74 -5.98 0.70
N HIS A 140 -3.75 -5.68 1.53
CA HIS A 140 -3.87 -5.71 2.99
C HIS A 140 -4.98 -4.77 3.47
N HIS A 141 -4.92 -3.49 3.09
CA HIS A 141 -5.87 -2.49 3.56
C HIS A 141 -7.29 -2.72 3.04
N LEU A 142 -7.45 -3.12 1.77
CA LEU A 142 -8.76 -3.49 1.24
C LEU A 142 -9.33 -4.74 1.90
N ASN A 143 -8.49 -5.74 2.21
CA ASN A 143 -8.93 -6.96 2.88
C ASN A 143 -9.46 -6.63 4.27
N HIS A 144 -8.66 -5.92 5.06
CA HIS A 144 -9.07 -5.49 6.39
C HIS A 144 -10.29 -4.58 6.33
N PHE A 145 -10.37 -3.61 5.42
CA PHE A 145 -11.57 -2.79 5.28
C PHE A 145 -12.83 -3.61 5.00
N LEU A 146 -12.76 -4.57 4.07
CA LEU A 146 -13.92 -5.37 3.69
C LEU A 146 -14.41 -6.27 4.83
N PHE A 147 -13.50 -6.98 5.48
CA PHE A 147 -13.81 -8.02 6.48
C PHE A 147 -13.71 -7.56 7.94
N ASN A 148 -13.38 -6.28 8.21
CA ASN A 148 -13.44 -5.73 9.56
C ASN A 148 -14.88 -5.42 9.95
N GLU A 149 -15.35 -6.04 11.04
CA GLU A 149 -16.69 -5.88 11.63
C GLU A 149 -16.79 -4.65 12.55
N ASP A 150 -15.65 -4.19 13.08
CA ASP A 150 -15.54 -3.07 14.04
C ASP A 150 -15.43 -1.70 13.35
N GLY A 151 -15.49 -1.65 12.02
CA GLY A 151 -15.37 -0.43 11.24
C GLY A 151 -16.59 0.50 11.32
N GLU A 152 -16.41 1.74 10.86
CA GLU A 152 -17.49 2.74 10.73
C GLU A 152 -18.67 2.17 9.91
N ARG A 153 -19.89 2.32 10.43
CA ARG A 153 -21.13 1.83 9.78
C ARG A 153 -21.90 2.98 9.13
N SER A 154 -21.27 3.70 8.19
CA SER A 154 -21.95 4.71 7.39
C SER A 154 -22.42 4.16 6.05
N GLU A 155 -23.42 4.81 5.45
CA GLU A 155 -23.95 4.42 4.14
C GLU A 155 -22.84 4.42 3.06
N ARG A 156 -21.93 5.39 3.12
CA ARG A 156 -20.76 5.48 2.22
C ARG A 156 -19.84 4.27 2.34
N VAL A 157 -19.60 3.78 3.55
CA VAL A 157 -18.81 2.57 3.80
C VAL A 157 -19.54 1.34 3.26
N SER A 158 -20.82 1.17 3.57
CA SER A 158 -21.63 0.04 3.09
C SER A 158 -21.70 -0.01 1.56
N GLN A 159 -21.92 1.12 0.91
CA GLN A 159 -21.92 1.24 -0.55
C GLN A 159 -20.56 0.84 -1.14
N PHE A 160 -19.45 1.27 -0.51
CA PHE A 160 -18.12 0.93 -1.00
C PHE A 160 -17.76 -0.55 -0.78
N LYS A 161 -18.10 -1.12 0.39
CA LYS A 161 -18.01 -2.57 0.63
C LYS A 161 -18.80 -3.37 -0.41
N MET A 162 -20.01 -2.92 -0.76
CA MET A 162 -20.83 -3.53 -1.82
C MET A 162 -20.13 -3.49 -3.19
N ILE A 163 -19.48 -2.38 -3.56
CA ILE A 163 -18.71 -2.28 -4.80
C ILE A 163 -17.58 -3.32 -4.83
N ILE A 164 -16.79 -3.42 -3.76
CA ILE A 164 -15.70 -4.40 -3.67
C ILE A 164 -16.27 -5.83 -3.75
N ALA A 165 -17.31 -6.14 -2.97
CA ALA A 165 -17.92 -7.46 -2.95
C ALA A 165 -18.43 -7.89 -4.34
N LYS A 166 -19.08 -6.98 -5.09
CA LYS A 166 -19.51 -7.25 -6.49
C LYS A 166 -18.33 -7.59 -7.39
N GLN A 167 -17.20 -6.88 -7.23
CA GLN A 167 -15.97 -7.19 -7.95
C GLN A 167 -15.40 -8.56 -7.59
N LEU A 168 -15.67 -9.10 -6.39
CA LEU A 168 -15.17 -10.40 -5.95
C LEU A 168 -16.05 -11.58 -6.40
N GLN A 169 -17.33 -11.38 -6.72
CA GLN A 169 -18.21 -12.46 -7.19
C GLN A 169 -17.69 -13.16 -8.45
N VAL A 170 -16.97 -12.43 -9.33
CA VAL A 170 -16.42 -12.97 -10.58
C VAL A 170 -15.14 -13.79 -10.40
N VAL A 171 -14.63 -13.96 -9.17
CA VAL A 171 -13.42 -14.75 -8.91
C VAL A 171 -13.63 -16.20 -9.34
N GLN A 172 -14.75 -16.80 -8.96
CA GLN A 172 -15.03 -18.22 -9.23
C GLN A 172 -15.21 -18.52 -10.72
N THR A 173 -15.59 -17.51 -11.51
CA THR A 173 -15.80 -17.65 -12.96
C THR A 173 -14.54 -17.34 -13.78
N SER A 174 -13.43 -16.93 -13.14
CA SER A 174 -12.20 -16.58 -13.84
C SER A 174 -11.46 -17.84 -14.31
N PRO A 175 -10.90 -17.87 -15.54
CA PRO A 175 -10.13 -19.02 -16.04
C PRO A 175 -8.81 -19.26 -15.29
N ASN A 176 -8.28 -18.23 -14.61
CA ASN A 176 -7.08 -18.37 -13.77
C ASN A 176 -7.19 -17.50 -12.50
N PRO A 177 -8.07 -17.89 -11.55
CA PRO A 177 -8.43 -17.03 -10.44
C PRO A 177 -7.23 -16.71 -9.55
N ARG A 178 -6.35 -17.69 -9.32
CA ARG A 178 -5.14 -17.58 -8.48
C ARG A 178 -4.14 -16.52 -8.93
N LYS A 179 -4.23 -16.02 -10.17
CA LYS A 179 -3.38 -14.92 -10.66
C LYS A 179 -4.03 -13.55 -10.54
N THR A 180 -5.32 -13.48 -10.17
CA THR A 180 -6.08 -12.23 -10.12
C THR A 180 -5.94 -11.53 -8.77
N TRP A 181 -6.00 -10.20 -8.78
CA TRP A 181 -6.01 -9.45 -7.52
C TRP A 181 -7.24 -9.72 -6.67
N ARG A 182 -8.36 -10.08 -7.29
CA ARG A 182 -9.59 -10.44 -6.59
C ARG A 182 -9.41 -11.70 -5.75
N TYR A 183 -8.70 -12.71 -6.28
CA TYR A 183 -8.33 -13.89 -5.52
C TYR A 183 -7.39 -13.55 -4.38
N HIS A 184 -6.31 -12.81 -4.64
CA HIS A 184 -5.39 -12.42 -3.56
C HIS A 184 -6.12 -11.62 -2.47
N LEU A 185 -7.02 -10.70 -2.83
CA LEU A 185 -7.84 -9.94 -1.88
C LEU A 185 -8.76 -10.84 -1.06
N LEU A 186 -9.41 -11.82 -1.69
CA LEU A 186 -10.35 -12.71 -1.02
C LEU A 186 -9.68 -13.75 -0.12
N PHE A 187 -8.47 -14.20 -0.47
CA PHE A 187 -7.73 -15.25 0.23
C PHE A 187 -6.55 -14.73 1.05
N TYR A 188 -6.27 -13.42 1.08
CA TYR A 188 -5.20 -12.83 1.89
C TYR A 188 -5.33 -13.22 3.36
N LYS A 189 -4.27 -13.74 3.97
CA LYS A 189 -4.26 -14.15 5.40
C LYS A 189 -3.49 -13.15 6.25
N SER A 190 -2.24 -12.87 5.89
CA SER A 190 -1.36 -11.98 6.65
C SER A 190 -0.16 -11.56 5.81
N CYS A 191 0.50 -10.48 6.22
CA CYS A 191 1.81 -10.11 5.69
C CYS A 191 2.84 -11.14 6.18
N ASN A 192 3.68 -11.62 5.27
CA ASN A 192 4.81 -12.48 5.57
C ASN A 192 5.95 -12.15 4.61
N PRO A 193 6.89 -11.27 5.01
CA PRO A 193 8.02 -10.88 4.17
C PRO A 193 8.93 -12.03 3.71
N SER A 194 8.86 -13.19 4.38
CA SER A 194 9.61 -14.40 4.02
C SER A 194 8.90 -15.25 2.96
N ALA A 195 7.60 -15.03 2.72
CA ALA A 195 6.87 -15.69 1.64
C ALA A 195 7.33 -15.14 0.27
N PRO A 196 7.30 -15.95 -0.82
CA PRO A 196 7.71 -15.50 -2.15
C PRO A 196 6.98 -14.26 -2.64
N ASP A 197 5.71 -14.11 -2.25
CA ASP A 197 4.84 -12.99 -2.61
C ASP A 197 4.74 -11.92 -1.52
N GLY A 198 5.43 -12.13 -0.39
CA GLY A 198 5.42 -11.25 0.78
C GLY A 198 4.14 -11.28 1.63
N PHE A 199 3.23 -12.21 1.33
CA PHE A 199 2.05 -12.48 2.14
C PHE A 199 1.62 -13.94 2.03
N GLU A 200 0.91 -14.38 3.07
CA GLU A 200 0.26 -15.68 3.11
C GLU A 200 -1.16 -15.59 2.58
N MET A 201 -1.63 -16.69 2.00
CA MET A 201 -3.02 -16.87 1.59
C MET A 201 -3.60 -18.10 2.24
N TYR A 202 -4.91 -18.08 2.48
CA TYR A 202 -5.65 -19.29 2.82
C TYR A 202 -5.67 -20.25 1.62
N GLU A 203 -5.63 -21.55 1.91
CA GLU A 203 -5.77 -22.60 0.89
C GLU A 203 -7.22 -22.70 0.40
N GLU A 204 -8.17 -22.48 1.31
CA GLU A 204 -9.61 -22.49 1.08
C GLU A 204 -10.24 -21.17 1.55
N LEU A 205 -11.45 -20.85 1.06
CA LEU A 205 -12.12 -19.61 1.42
C LEU A 205 -12.60 -19.72 2.89
N PRO A 206 -12.17 -18.83 3.80
CA PRO A 206 -12.68 -18.85 5.17
C PRO A 206 -14.19 -18.65 5.20
N GLU A 207 -14.90 -19.46 6.00
CA GLU A 207 -16.37 -19.44 6.07
C GLU A 207 -16.90 -18.05 6.43
N GLU A 208 -16.27 -17.38 7.40
CA GLU A 208 -16.60 -16.02 7.85
C GLU A 208 -16.61 -15.01 6.68
N ARG A 209 -15.66 -15.13 5.76
CA ARG A 209 -15.60 -14.27 4.57
C ARG A 209 -16.74 -14.59 3.60
N GLY A 210 -17.06 -15.86 3.43
CA GLY A 210 -18.23 -16.30 2.67
C GLY A 210 -19.53 -15.74 3.25
N MET A 211 -19.69 -15.77 4.57
CA MET A 211 -20.85 -15.18 5.26
C MET A 211 -20.90 -13.66 5.10
N THR A 212 -19.77 -12.98 5.27
CA THR A 212 -19.65 -11.52 5.09
C THR A 212 -20.06 -11.08 3.69
N LEU A 213 -19.59 -11.79 2.66
CA LEU A 213 -19.94 -11.47 1.28
C LEU A 213 -21.43 -11.69 0.98
N LYS A 214 -22.04 -12.76 1.51
CA LYS A 214 -23.48 -13.00 1.41
C LYS A 214 -24.30 -11.93 2.12
N HIS A 215 -23.81 -11.43 3.27
CA HIS A 215 -24.45 -10.35 4.01
C HIS A 215 -24.40 -9.01 3.27
N ILE A 216 -23.27 -8.69 2.64
CA ILE A 216 -23.09 -7.44 1.87
C ILE A 216 -23.90 -7.47 0.55
N LEU A 217 -24.04 -8.64 -0.07
CA LEU A 217 -24.75 -8.84 -1.34
C LEU A 217 -25.97 -9.74 -1.13
N PRO A 218 -27.04 -9.24 -0.47
CA PRO A 218 -28.29 -9.98 -0.42
C PRO A 218 -28.80 -10.17 -1.85
N THR A 219 -29.09 -11.42 -2.19
CA THR A 219 -29.67 -11.89 -3.46
C THR A 219 -30.98 -11.19 -3.79
#